data_AF-A0A962GCH5-F1
#
_entry.id   AF-A0A962GCH5-F1
#
_cell.length_a   1.000
_cell.length_b   1.000
_cell.length_c   1.000
_cell.angle_alpha   90.00
_cell.angle_beta   90.00
_cell.angle_gamma   90.00
#
_symmetry.space_group_name_H-M   'P 1'
#
loop_
_entity.id
_entity.type
_entity.pdbx_description
1 polymer ?
#
loop_
_entity_poly.entity_id
_entity_poly.type
_entity_poly.pdbx_seq_one_letter_code
_entity_poly.pdbx_strand_id
1 'polypeptide(L)' 'MEIIERIRSTVQSAPIVLFMKGTPQFPMCGFSSRTVKALNTLGAPFVSVNVLEDPEVRA' A
#
# COMPACT_ATOMS: atom_id res chain seq x y z
N MET A 1 -7.21 -6.31 -18.25
CA MET A 1 -5.93 -6.78 -17.68
C MET A 1 -6.27 -7.63 -16.48
N GLU A 2 -5.74 -8.85 -16.39
CA GLU A 2 -5.91 -9.71 -15.21
C GLU A 2 -5.42 -8.98 -13.94
N ILE A 3 -6.16 -9.12 -12.83
CA ILE A 3 -5.86 -8.41 -11.56
C ILE A 3 -4.44 -8.71 -11.06
N ILE A 4 -4.02 -9.97 -11.21
CA ILE A 4 -2.67 -10.42 -10.84
C ILE A 4 -1.59 -9.68 -11.63
N GLU A 5 -1.84 -9.34 -12.88
CA GLU A 5 -0.87 -8.62 -13.71
C GLU A 5 -0.78 -7.14 -13.28
N ARG A 6 -1.91 -6.53 -12.89
CA ARG A 6 -1.93 -5.18 -12.31
C ARG A 6 -1.16 -5.12 -11.00
N ILE A 7 -1.37 -6.10 -10.10
CA ILE A 7 -0.62 -6.22 -8.84
C ILE A 7 0.86 -6.43 -9.13
N ARG A 8 1.23 -7.35 -10.03
CA ARG A 8 2.62 -7.61 -10.41
C ARG A 8 3.31 -6.34 -10.90
N SER A 9 2.68 -5.62 -11.82
CA SER A 9 3.21 -4.35 -12.34
C SER A 9 3.41 -3.32 -11.21
N THR A 10 2.48 -3.24 -10.27
CA THR A 10 2.57 -2.33 -9.12
C THR A 10 3.74 -2.69 -8.21
N VAL A 11 3.91 -3.96 -7.85
CA VAL A 11 5.01 -4.41 -6.99
C VAL A 11 6.37 -4.20 -7.67
N GLN A 12 6.43 -4.26 -9.00
CA GLN A 12 7.65 -3.98 -9.77
C GLN A 12 7.96 -2.48 -9.93
N SER A 13 7.01 -1.58 -9.64
CA SER A 13 7.16 -0.15 -9.85
C SER A 13 8.07 0.55 -8.82
N ALA A 14 8.27 -0.06 -7.65
CA ALA A 14 9.08 0.51 -6.58
C ALA A 14 9.71 -0.58 -5.70
N PRO A 15 10.85 -0.31 -5.05
CA PRO A 15 11.47 -1.26 -4.11
C PRO A 15 10.60 -1.61 -2.91
N ILE A 16 9.74 -0.67 -2.48
CA ILE A 16 8.81 -0.85 -1.37
C ILE A 16 7.42 -0.40 -1.82
N VAL A 17 6.48 -1.33 -1.77
CA VAL A 17 5.06 -1.08 -2.03
C VAL A 17 4.25 -1.50 -0.80
N LEU A 18 3.43 -0.59 -0.31
CA LEU A 18 2.56 -0.80 0.84
C LEU A 18 1.09 -0.82 0.41
N PHE A 19 0.51 -2.00 0.33
CA PHE A 19 -0.94 -2.17 0.26
C PHE A 19 -1.54 -1.93 1.65
N MET A 20 -2.39 -0.92 1.79
CA MET A 20 -2.91 -0.49 3.08
C MET A 20 -4.37 -0.04 3.03
N LYS A 21 -5.00 0.07 4.20
CA LYS A 21 -6.35 0.60 4.35
C LYS A 21 -6.28 2.11 4.60
N GLY A 22 -6.72 2.91 3.64
CA GLY A 22 -6.55 4.37 3.63
C GLY A 22 -5.25 4.80 2.98
N THR A 23 -4.81 6.03 3.27
CA THR A 23 -3.57 6.61 2.74
C THR A 23 -2.54 6.81 3.85
N PRO A 24 -1.25 7.06 3.54
CA PRO A 24 -0.25 7.36 4.55
C PRO A 24 -0.62 8.57 5.43
N GLN A 25 -1.27 9.58 4.85
CA GLN A 25 -1.79 10.75 5.54
C GLN A 25 -3.05 10.44 6.36
N PHE A 26 -3.93 9.58 5.85
CA PHE A 26 -5.21 9.22 6.48
C PHE A 26 -5.38 7.69 6.56
N PRO A 27 -4.65 7.00 7.47
CA PRO A 27 -4.78 5.56 7.64
C PRO A 27 -6.11 5.21 8.32
N MET A 28 -6.85 4.26 7.74
CA MET A 28 -8.17 3.84 8.23
C MET A 28 -8.12 2.55 9.08
N CYS A 29 -6.93 2.09 9.42
CA CYS A 29 -6.71 0.87 10.21
C CYS A 29 -5.47 1.01 11.09
N GLY A 30 -5.54 0.58 12.35
CA GLY A 30 -4.42 0.66 13.30
C GLY A 30 -3.17 -0.12 12.85
N PHE A 31 -3.34 -1.23 12.12
CA PHE A 31 -2.21 -1.96 11.52
C PHE A 31 -1.51 -1.13 10.45
N SER A 32 -2.29 -0.57 9.52
CA SER A 32 -1.77 0.29 8.45
C SER A 32 -1.08 1.54 9.01
N SER A 33 -1.65 2.17 10.04
CA SER A 33 -1.04 3.31 10.74
C SER A 33 0.32 2.95 11.35
N ARG A 34 0.42 1.81 12.03
CA ARG A 34 1.69 1.34 12.62
C ARG A 34 2.76 1.06 11.57
N THR A 35 2.40 0.44 10.45
CA THR A 35 3.35 0.17 9.35
C THR A 35 3.86 1.46 8.72
N VAL A 36 2.98 2.42 8.41
CA VAL A 36 3.37 3.74 7.89
C VAL A 36 4.32 4.45 8.85
N LYS A 37 4.00 4.45 10.16
CA LYS A 37 4.87 5.05 11.18
C LYS A 37 6.26 4.42 11.21
N ALA A 38 6.35 3.09 11.11
CA ALA A 38 7.62 2.37 11.09
C ALA A 38 8.47 2.75 9.87
N LEU A 39 7.87 2.73 8.67
CA LEU A 39 8.57 3.12 7.43
C LEU A 39 9.05 4.57 7.46
N ASN A 40 8.20 5.50 7.93
CA ASN A 40 8.56 6.90 8.08
C ASN A 40 9.70 7.11 9.09
N THR A 41 9.68 6.37 10.21
CA THR A 41 10.76 6.44 11.22
C THR A 41 12.10 5.98 10.67
N LEU A 42 12.09 5.01 9.76
CA LEU A 42 13.27 4.51 9.07
C LEU A 42 13.69 5.41 7.88
N GLY A 43 12.91 6.43 7.53
CA GLY A 43 13.13 7.24 6.34
C GLY A 43 13.00 6.46 5.03
N ALA A 44 12.31 5.32 5.05
CA ALA A 44 12.16 4.45 3.88
C ALA A 44 11.08 4.99 2.95
N PRO A 45 11.40 5.40 1.71
CA PRO A 45 10.39 5.80 0.73
C PRO A 45 9.60 4.57 0.26
N PHE A 46 8.29 4.72 0.08
CA PHE A 46 7.42 3.66 -0.40
C PHE A 46 6.27 4.21 -1.24
N VAL A 47 5.75 3.37 -2.13
CA VAL A 47 4.49 3.63 -2.84
C VAL A 47 3.36 3.01 -2.04
N SER A 48 2.26 3.72 -1.83
CA SER A 48 1.08 3.20 -1.14
C SER A 48 -0.08 2.92 -2.09
N VAL A 49 -0.79 1.82 -1.87
CA VAL A 49 -2.03 1.46 -2.58
C VAL A 49 -3.15 1.34 -1.56
N ASN A 50 -4.23 2.12 -1.74
CA ASN A 50 -5.40 2.06 -0.87
C ASN A 50 -6.35 0.93 -1.32
N VAL A 51 -6.33 -0.20 -0.61
CA VAL A 51 -7.16 -1.37 -0.94
C VAL A 51 -8.65 -1.16 -0.61
N LEU A 52 -9.02 -0.06 0.03
CA LEU A 52 -10.43 0.26 0.28
C LEU A 52 -11.12 0.93 -0.91
N GLU A 53 -10.34 1.53 -1.82
CA GLU A 53 -10.84 2.14 -3.06
C GLU A 53 -10.93 1.14 -4.22
N ASP A 54 -10.26 -0.01 -4.11
CA ASP A 54 -10.19 -1.03 -5.15
C ASP A 54 -10.58 -2.41 -4.59
N PRO A 55 -11.85 -2.82 -4.74
CA PRO A 55 -12.34 -4.12 -4.26
C PRO A 55 -11.66 -5.32 -4.93
N GLU A 56 -11.20 -5.20 -6.17
CA GLU A 56 -10.55 -6.31 -6.90
C GLU A 56 -9.16 -6.60 -6.33
N VAL A 57 -8.42 -5.55 -5.94
CA VAL A 57 -7.12 -5.70 -5.25
C VAL A 57 -7.28 -6.26 -3.85
N ARG A 58 -8.45 -6.07 -3.22
CA ARG A 58 -8.74 -6.49 -1.85
C ARG A 58 -9.26 -7.93 -1.73
N ALA A 59 -9.96 -8.42 -2.75
CA ALA A 59 -10.66 -9.71 -2.76
C ALA A 59 -9.68 -10.90 -2.61
#